data_AF-A0A233S986-F1
#
_entry.id   AF-A0A233S986-F1
#
_cell.length_a   1.000
_cell.length_b   1.000
_cell.length_c   1.000
_cell.angle_alpha   90.00
_cell.angle_beta   90.00
_cell.angle_gamma   90.00
#
_symmetry.space_group_name_H-M   'P 1'
#
loop_
_entity.id
_entity.type
_entity.pdbx_description
1 polymer ?
#
loop_
_entity_poly.entity_id
_entity_poly.type
_entity_poly.pdbx_seq_one_letter_code
_entity_poly.pdbx_strand_id
1 'polypeptide(L)'
;MSVHWLSGDRWHDLAKELRSGSWHVLHCVCHGGFDEERNSGYIQLSGDDGAARRLYASDFDRLTTDSPSLRLIVLNACESAASRSDDIFTSTAANLVRAGVPAVVAMQYEITDTAAFTFSSAFYERIAEGSPVDKAVTLAREEVKMTLGSLEWATPVLILASDQTRIFSLQDSDASHPVPGPRESDPSPGRQPAKRLRLLAEVGPCSHVALGPSNWLATACADGVVRVFDGTDGRLVCQCMPIQREEPVRVAWSPWRRNVASRHRDGTVIVWDLQTRLPVLVLGPGGEDDSLAFSSDGRWLALTVGDRVQVYDVRGARVRDLPVWSREEACRPGQPRTLGPIAFAPGDRHVVVACGDGLVRQLNVQGRVVTRWPHPLPVSSLAFTADRLATGCLDGRVRLWSWEGRPLQHTDPARHASHLAFSADLPLLAIADDDGNVVVRDLVGWNATTATSLAGRPAGLAFLDCRGGLVTGTRAGVVERWSLPEWTAAEGSAS
;
A
#
# COMPACT_ATOMS: atom_id res chain seq x y z
N MET A 1 -35.99 2.23 12.49
CA MET A 1 -35.45 0.88 12.75
C MET A 1 -36.21 0.30 13.93
N SER A 2 -36.74 -0.93 13.82
CA SER A 2 -37.34 -1.66 14.95
C SER A 2 -36.36 -2.72 15.46
N VAL A 3 -36.24 -2.87 16.78
CA VAL A 3 -35.37 -3.87 17.41
C VAL A 3 -36.25 -4.98 17.97
N HIS A 4 -35.92 -6.23 17.65
CA HIS A 4 -36.57 -7.41 18.19
C HIS A 4 -35.52 -8.23 18.94
N TRP A 5 -35.75 -8.46 20.23
CA TRP A 5 -34.89 -9.29 21.06
C TRP A 5 -35.32 -10.75 20.94
N LEU A 6 -34.38 -11.65 20.70
CA LEU A 6 -34.65 -13.08 20.72
C LEU A 6 -35.05 -13.48 22.14
N SER A 7 -36.16 -14.20 22.28
CA SER A 7 -36.72 -14.58 23.59
C SER A 7 -35.94 -15.70 24.29
N GLY A 8 -35.02 -16.36 23.58
CA GLY A 8 -34.12 -17.39 24.10
C GLY A 8 -32.70 -17.23 23.55
N ASP A 9 -31.79 -18.09 24.01
CA ASP A 9 -30.37 -18.10 23.68
C ASP A 9 -29.93 -19.41 22.99
N ARG A 10 -30.90 -20.26 22.60
CA ARG A 10 -30.65 -21.54 21.94
C ARG A 10 -30.64 -21.41 20.44
N TRP A 11 -29.91 -22.30 19.78
CA TRP A 11 -29.84 -22.31 18.31
C TRP A 11 -31.20 -22.54 17.64
N HIS A 12 -32.09 -23.35 18.25
CA HIS A 12 -33.44 -23.60 17.73
C HIS A 12 -34.30 -22.33 17.73
N ASP A 13 -34.13 -21.44 18.72
CA ASP A 13 -34.86 -20.18 18.82
C ASP A 13 -34.43 -19.23 17.71
N LEU A 14 -33.11 -19.07 17.52
CA LEU A 14 -32.54 -18.28 16.43
C LEU A 14 -33.00 -18.80 15.06
N ALA A 15 -32.93 -20.12 14.85
CA ALA A 15 -33.31 -20.75 13.60
C ALA A 15 -34.81 -20.57 13.30
N LYS A 16 -35.66 -20.63 14.32
CA LYS A 16 -37.10 -20.42 14.19
C LYS A 16 -37.40 -18.99 13.76
N GLU A 17 -36.82 -18.00 14.44
CA GLU A 17 -37.06 -16.58 14.12
C GLU A 17 -36.53 -16.19 12.74
N LEU A 18 -35.32 -16.63 12.36
CA LEU A 18 -34.77 -16.35 11.03
C LEU A 18 -35.63 -16.90 9.89
N ARG A 19 -36.30 -18.05 10.10
CA ARG A 19 -37.21 -18.65 9.12
C ARG A 19 -38.60 -18.02 9.08
N SER A 20 -39.11 -17.53 10.20
CA SER A 20 -40.48 -16.98 10.26
C SER A 20 -40.57 -15.49 9.93
N GLY A 21 -39.48 -14.74 10.06
CA GLY A 21 -39.45 -13.29 9.87
C GLY A 21 -38.70 -12.83 8.62
N SER A 22 -38.86 -11.55 8.28
CA SER A 22 -38.04 -10.85 7.29
C SER A 22 -37.11 -9.88 8.01
N TRP A 23 -35.87 -10.30 8.22
CA TRP A 23 -34.88 -9.57 9.01
C TRP A 23 -33.80 -8.98 8.12
N HIS A 24 -33.49 -7.70 8.33
CA HIS A 24 -32.46 -7.00 7.57
C HIS A 24 -31.10 -7.01 8.26
N VAL A 25 -31.11 -7.10 9.60
CA VAL A 25 -29.93 -7.08 10.46
C VAL A 25 -30.05 -8.20 11.49
N LEU A 26 -28.98 -8.97 11.68
CA LEU A 26 -28.81 -9.87 12.82
C LEU A 26 -27.64 -9.37 13.68
N HIS A 27 -27.87 -9.15 14.97
CA HIS A 27 -26.82 -8.76 15.91
C HIS A 27 -26.68 -9.86 16.97
N CYS A 28 -25.49 -10.48 17.04
CA CYS A 28 -25.15 -11.48 18.03
C CYS A 28 -24.18 -10.90 19.06
N VAL A 29 -24.56 -10.96 20.34
CA VAL A 29 -23.69 -10.65 21.49
C VAL A 29 -23.48 -11.96 22.25
N CYS A 30 -22.30 -12.57 22.10
CA CYS A 30 -22.03 -13.91 22.61
C CYS A 30 -20.53 -14.18 22.68
N HIS A 31 -20.13 -15.28 23.32
CA HIS A 31 -18.75 -15.75 23.25
C HIS A 31 -18.46 -16.33 21.85
N GLY A 32 -17.25 -16.09 21.35
CA GLY A 32 -16.77 -16.60 20.08
C GLY A 32 -15.36 -17.17 20.21
N GLY A 33 -14.88 -17.81 19.16
CA GLY A 33 -13.51 -18.28 19.07
C GLY A 33 -13.21 -18.93 17.73
N PHE A 34 -11.99 -19.42 17.57
CA PHE A 34 -11.53 -20.14 16.39
C PHE A 34 -11.12 -21.57 16.74
N ASP A 35 -11.66 -22.57 16.02
CA ASP A 35 -11.29 -23.98 16.18
C ASP A 35 -10.20 -24.35 15.17
N GLU A 36 -9.00 -24.65 15.66
CA GLU A 36 -7.83 -24.95 14.82
C GLU A 36 -7.94 -26.28 14.07
N GLU A 37 -8.60 -27.29 14.64
CA GLU A 37 -8.74 -28.61 14.00
C GLU A 37 -9.73 -28.54 12.83
N ARG A 38 -10.78 -27.72 12.98
CA ARG A 38 -11.81 -27.53 11.95
C ARG A 38 -11.52 -26.39 11.00
N ASN A 39 -10.47 -25.59 11.27
CA ASN A 39 -10.13 -24.38 10.54
C ASN A 39 -11.36 -23.45 10.34
N SER A 40 -12.13 -23.27 11.41
CA SER A 40 -13.43 -22.59 11.34
C SER A 40 -13.71 -21.80 12.63
N GLY A 41 -14.12 -20.56 12.47
CA GLY A 41 -14.61 -19.76 13.58
C GLY A 41 -16.03 -20.17 14.00
N TYR A 42 -16.34 -19.94 15.28
CA TYR A 42 -17.62 -20.29 15.89
C TYR A 42 -18.13 -19.19 16.82
N ILE A 43 -19.45 -19.17 17.04
CA ILE A 43 -20.07 -18.51 18.18
C ILE A 43 -20.64 -19.55 19.14
N GLN A 44 -20.83 -19.18 20.41
CA GLN A 44 -21.45 -20.07 21.40
C GLN A 44 -22.89 -19.67 21.67
N LEU A 45 -23.78 -20.66 21.63
CA LEU A 45 -25.19 -20.57 22.01
C LEU A 45 -25.51 -21.66 23.05
N SER A 46 -26.66 -21.56 23.71
CA SER A 46 -27.07 -22.55 24.71
C SER A 46 -27.60 -23.83 24.04
N GLY A 47 -27.13 -24.99 24.53
CA GLY A 47 -27.65 -26.31 24.19
C GLY A 47 -28.96 -26.63 24.92
N ASP A 48 -29.66 -27.67 24.47
CA ASP A 48 -30.93 -28.10 25.09
C ASP A 48 -30.76 -28.60 26.53
N ASP A 49 -29.54 -29.00 26.89
CA ASP A 49 -29.07 -29.43 28.21
C ASP A 49 -28.47 -28.29 29.06
N GLY A 50 -28.45 -27.06 28.53
CA GLY A 50 -27.83 -25.89 29.17
C GLY A 50 -26.30 -25.83 29.01
N ALA A 51 -25.68 -26.75 28.28
CA ALA A 51 -24.25 -26.68 27.97
C ALA A 51 -23.96 -25.68 26.85
N ALA A 52 -22.74 -25.13 26.82
CA ALA A 52 -22.31 -24.27 25.72
C ALA A 52 -22.15 -25.07 24.42
N ARG A 53 -22.88 -24.69 23.38
CA ARG A 53 -22.83 -25.31 22.05
C ARG A 53 -22.15 -24.36 21.07
N ARG A 54 -21.11 -24.85 20.39
CA ARG A 54 -20.43 -24.12 19.31
C ARG A 54 -21.25 -24.22 18.03
N LEU A 55 -21.61 -23.07 17.47
CA LEU A 55 -22.23 -22.91 16.16
C LEU A 55 -21.17 -22.39 15.20
N TYR A 56 -20.77 -23.22 14.23
CA TYR A 56 -19.71 -22.89 13.29
C TYR A 56 -20.27 -22.09 12.11
N ALA A 57 -19.38 -21.43 11.36
CA ALA A 57 -19.77 -20.68 10.17
C ALA A 57 -20.54 -21.51 9.13
N SER A 58 -20.22 -22.81 8.98
CA SER A 58 -20.94 -23.73 8.09
C SER A 58 -22.38 -24.04 8.56
N ASP A 59 -22.63 -23.94 9.87
CA ASP A 59 -23.98 -24.11 10.42
C ASP A 59 -24.82 -22.85 10.16
N PHE A 60 -24.19 -21.67 10.12
CA PHE A 60 -24.82 -20.41 9.77
C PHE A 60 -25.35 -20.36 8.35
N ASP A 61 -24.61 -20.89 7.37
CA ASP A 61 -25.05 -20.95 5.97
C ASP A 61 -26.44 -21.61 5.84
N ARG A 62 -26.61 -22.73 6.56
CA ARG A 62 -27.91 -23.44 6.64
C ARG A 62 -29.00 -22.64 7.34
N LEU A 63 -28.64 -21.76 8.27
CA LEU A 63 -29.59 -20.91 9.00
C LEU A 63 -30.00 -19.67 8.18
N THR A 64 -29.11 -19.14 7.35
CA THR A 64 -29.35 -17.90 6.58
C THR A 64 -29.85 -18.15 5.16
N THR A 65 -29.77 -19.38 4.66
CA THR A 65 -30.24 -19.76 3.30
C THR A 65 -31.68 -19.30 3.04
N ASP A 66 -32.55 -19.38 4.06
CA ASP A 66 -33.98 -19.03 3.95
C ASP A 66 -34.27 -17.55 4.31
N SER A 67 -33.24 -16.71 4.50
CA SER A 67 -33.38 -15.30 4.93
C SER A 67 -32.78 -14.32 3.90
N PRO A 68 -33.35 -14.22 2.67
CA PRO A 68 -32.77 -13.41 1.58
C PRO A 68 -32.83 -11.89 1.81
N SER A 69 -33.56 -11.43 2.84
CA SER A 69 -33.65 -10.03 3.25
C SER A 69 -32.51 -9.60 4.17
N LEU A 70 -31.71 -10.55 4.68
CA LEU A 70 -30.57 -10.26 5.56
C LEU A 70 -29.49 -9.52 4.76
N ARG A 71 -29.10 -8.34 5.26
CA ARG A 71 -28.09 -7.47 4.62
C ARG A 71 -26.86 -7.28 5.49
N LEU A 72 -27.02 -7.37 6.79
CA LEU A 72 -25.97 -7.08 7.77
C LEU A 72 -26.01 -8.09 8.92
N ILE A 73 -24.84 -8.64 9.25
CA ILE A 73 -24.63 -9.35 10.52
C ILE A 73 -23.61 -8.57 11.36
N VAL A 74 -23.89 -8.38 12.64
CA VAL A 74 -22.96 -7.81 13.62
C VAL A 74 -22.64 -8.89 14.65
N LEU A 75 -21.39 -9.35 14.67
CA LEU A 75 -20.86 -10.33 15.60
C LEU A 75 -20.04 -9.62 16.67
N ASN A 76 -20.67 -9.20 17.76
CA ASN A 76 -19.97 -8.78 18.97
C ASN A 76 -19.56 -10.04 19.76
N ALA A 77 -18.61 -10.79 19.20
CA ALA A 77 -18.07 -12.02 19.77
C ALA A 77 -16.57 -12.09 19.54
N CYS A 78 -15.79 -12.39 20.59
CA CYS A 78 -14.32 -12.43 20.54
C CYS A 78 -13.79 -13.29 19.38
N GLU A 79 -12.74 -12.82 18.72
CA GLU A 79 -12.00 -13.53 17.65
C GLU A 79 -12.81 -13.99 16.42
N SER A 80 -14.03 -13.47 16.23
CA SER A 80 -14.90 -13.80 15.09
C SER A 80 -14.36 -13.37 13.72
N ALA A 81 -13.32 -12.54 13.68
CA ALA A 81 -12.62 -12.10 12.46
C ALA A 81 -11.16 -12.57 12.32
N ALA A 82 -10.64 -13.42 13.20
CA ALA A 82 -9.27 -13.94 13.12
C ALA A 82 -9.10 -14.90 11.91
N SER A 83 -7.98 -14.83 11.18
CA SER A 83 -7.62 -15.73 10.06
C SER A 83 -6.12 -16.12 10.10
N ARG A 84 -5.78 -17.35 9.66
CA ARG A 84 -4.40 -17.88 9.62
C ARG A 84 -3.79 -17.91 8.21
N SER A 85 -2.47 -18.08 8.20
CA SER A 85 -1.47 -17.66 7.21
C SER A 85 -1.50 -18.23 5.79
N ASP A 86 -2.33 -19.21 5.48
CA ASP A 86 -2.36 -19.82 4.14
C ASP A 86 -3.70 -19.64 3.41
N ASP A 87 -4.75 -19.19 4.12
CA ASP A 87 -6.05 -18.90 3.51
C ASP A 87 -6.77 -17.77 4.30
N ILE A 88 -6.76 -16.57 3.72
CA ILE A 88 -7.30 -15.31 4.30
C ILE A 88 -8.84 -15.37 4.47
N PHE A 89 -9.47 -16.45 4.02
CA PHE A 89 -10.93 -16.58 3.94
C PHE A 89 -11.56 -17.54 4.98
N THR A 90 -10.88 -17.91 6.07
CA THR A 90 -11.39 -18.90 7.04
C THR A 90 -12.09 -18.32 8.27
N SER A 91 -12.12 -16.99 8.45
CA SER A 91 -12.80 -16.36 9.59
C SER A 91 -14.33 -16.55 9.53
N THR A 92 -15.01 -16.51 10.69
CA THR A 92 -16.49 -16.61 10.75
C THR A 92 -17.14 -15.58 9.83
N ALA A 93 -16.63 -14.34 9.88
CA ALA A 93 -17.14 -13.25 9.07
C ALA A 93 -16.87 -13.41 7.56
N ALA A 94 -15.70 -13.92 7.16
CA ALA A 94 -15.40 -14.18 5.75
C ALA A 94 -16.29 -15.30 5.17
N ASN A 95 -16.59 -16.32 5.97
CA ASN A 95 -17.49 -17.39 5.58
C ASN A 95 -18.95 -16.94 5.46
N LEU A 96 -19.43 -16.09 6.38
CA LEU A 96 -20.78 -15.50 6.30
C LEU A 96 -20.96 -14.64 5.04
N VAL A 97 -19.93 -13.89 4.67
CA VAL A 97 -19.90 -13.13 3.42
C VAL A 97 -19.94 -14.05 2.20
N ARG A 98 -19.19 -15.16 2.21
CA ARG A 98 -19.26 -16.20 1.17
C ARG A 98 -20.64 -16.87 1.08
N ALA A 99 -21.34 -17.02 2.20
CA ALA A 99 -22.70 -17.52 2.27
C ALA A 99 -23.76 -16.51 1.73
N GLY A 100 -23.32 -15.35 1.24
CA GLY A 100 -24.18 -14.38 0.56
C GLY A 100 -24.65 -13.21 1.42
N VAL A 101 -24.15 -13.07 2.65
CA VAL A 101 -24.44 -11.90 3.50
C VAL A 101 -23.65 -10.68 2.98
N PRO A 102 -24.30 -9.58 2.57
CA PRO A 102 -23.62 -8.44 1.95
C PRO A 102 -22.57 -7.77 2.83
N ALA A 103 -22.83 -7.66 4.14
CA ALA A 103 -21.91 -7.05 5.09
C ALA A 103 -21.90 -7.80 6.42
N VAL A 104 -20.71 -7.99 6.98
CA VAL A 104 -20.52 -8.55 8.32
C VAL A 104 -19.56 -7.67 9.11
N VAL A 105 -20.01 -7.20 10.27
CA VAL A 105 -19.13 -6.61 11.29
C VAL A 105 -18.78 -7.68 12.29
N ALA A 106 -17.51 -7.87 12.62
CA ALA A 106 -17.04 -8.90 13.54
C ALA A 106 -15.85 -8.41 14.37
N MET A 107 -15.48 -9.11 15.44
CA MET A 107 -14.38 -8.70 16.32
C MET A 107 -13.09 -9.46 15.99
N GLN A 108 -12.00 -8.73 15.73
CA GLN A 108 -10.68 -9.33 15.45
C GLN A 108 -9.92 -9.73 16.73
N TYR A 109 -10.19 -9.05 17.84
CA TYR A 109 -9.61 -9.29 19.16
C TYR A 109 -10.73 -9.44 20.21
N GLU A 110 -10.36 -9.64 21.47
CA GLU A 110 -11.31 -9.49 22.58
C GLU A 110 -11.80 -8.03 22.70
N ILE A 111 -13.07 -7.86 23.08
CA ILE A 111 -13.71 -6.56 23.28
C ILE A 111 -14.45 -6.56 24.61
N THR A 112 -14.31 -5.49 25.40
CA THR A 112 -15.06 -5.29 26.64
C THR A 112 -16.53 -4.94 26.36
N ASP A 113 -17.42 -5.25 27.30
CA ASP A 113 -18.84 -4.90 27.21
C ASP A 113 -19.07 -3.41 26.98
N THR A 114 -18.25 -2.56 27.62
CA THR A 114 -18.32 -1.11 27.43
C THR A 114 -17.95 -0.71 26.00
N ALA A 115 -16.85 -1.23 25.45
CA ALA A 115 -16.45 -0.95 24.07
C ALA A 115 -17.46 -1.48 23.05
N ALA A 116 -17.99 -2.70 23.26
CA ALA A 116 -19.01 -3.28 22.41
C ALA A 116 -20.32 -2.47 22.43
N PHE A 117 -20.73 -1.98 23.61
CA PHE A 117 -21.90 -1.12 23.76
C PHE A 117 -21.72 0.24 23.08
N THR A 118 -20.60 0.91 23.32
CA THR A 118 -20.28 2.21 22.70
C THR A 118 -20.22 2.09 21.18
N PHE A 119 -19.55 1.05 20.66
CA PHE A 119 -19.48 0.77 19.23
C PHE A 119 -20.87 0.57 18.64
N SER A 120 -21.65 -0.35 19.20
CA SER A 120 -22.96 -0.73 18.64
C SER A 120 -23.92 0.45 18.62
N SER A 121 -23.92 1.26 19.68
CA SER A 121 -24.77 2.45 19.80
C SER A 121 -24.46 3.45 18.70
N ALA A 122 -23.19 3.86 18.56
CA ALA A 122 -22.77 4.81 17.53
C ALA A 122 -22.96 4.23 16.12
N PHE A 123 -22.67 2.94 15.92
CA PHE A 123 -22.82 2.26 14.64
C PHE A 123 -24.27 2.29 14.16
N TYR A 124 -25.22 1.86 14.99
CA TYR A 124 -26.63 1.83 14.61
C TYR A 124 -27.24 3.22 14.45
N GLU A 125 -26.79 4.22 15.21
CA GLU A 125 -27.18 5.61 14.99
C GLU A 125 -26.82 6.06 13.57
N ARG A 126 -25.58 5.82 13.13
CA ARG A 126 -25.14 6.18 11.76
C ARG A 126 -25.86 5.39 10.68
N ILE A 127 -26.15 4.11 10.91
CA ILE A 127 -26.94 3.30 9.97
C ILE A 127 -28.37 3.86 9.86
N ALA A 128 -28.98 4.27 10.97
CA ALA A 128 -30.31 4.87 10.98
C ALA A 128 -30.35 6.24 10.26
N GLU A 129 -29.25 7.00 10.28
CA GLU A 129 -29.06 8.23 9.51
C GLU A 129 -28.83 8.00 8.00
N GLY A 130 -28.79 6.75 7.53
CA GLY A 130 -28.55 6.43 6.12
C GLY A 130 -27.08 6.51 5.70
N SER A 131 -26.16 6.49 6.67
CA SER A 131 -24.73 6.40 6.35
C SER A 131 -24.42 5.05 5.71
N PRO A 132 -23.52 5.02 4.71
CA PRO A 132 -22.87 3.79 4.26
C PRO A 132 -22.28 2.99 5.43
N VAL A 133 -22.26 1.67 5.33
CA VAL A 133 -21.87 0.78 6.44
C VAL A 133 -20.41 0.96 6.84
N ASP A 134 -19.52 1.23 5.88
CA ASP A 134 -18.11 1.56 6.11
C ASP A 134 -17.94 2.87 6.90
N LYS A 135 -18.71 3.90 6.55
CA LYS A 135 -18.74 5.17 7.29
C LYS A 135 -19.30 4.97 8.70
N ALA A 136 -20.37 4.18 8.85
CA ALA A 136 -20.96 3.88 10.15
C ALA A 136 -19.97 3.15 11.08
N VAL A 137 -19.24 2.14 10.57
CA VAL A 137 -18.20 1.46 11.35
C VAL A 137 -17.07 2.43 11.72
N THR A 138 -16.66 3.28 10.78
CA THR A 138 -15.59 4.27 11.02
C THR A 138 -15.94 5.22 12.17
N LEU A 139 -17.11 5.85 12.11
CA LEU A 139 -17.56 6.78 13.15
C LEU A 139 -17.83 6.09 14.48
N ALA A 140 -18.33 4.85 14.45
CA ALA A 140 -18.51 4.06 15.68
C ALA A 140 -17.20 3.73 16.38
N ARG A 141 -16.14 3.42 15.62
CA ARG A 141 -14.80 3.22 16.18
C ARG A 141 -14.22 4.53 16.74
N GLU A 142 -14.49 5.67 16.09
CA GLU A 142 -14.10 6.98 16.61
C GLU A 142 -14.74 7.24 17.99
N GLU A 143 -16.01 6.90 18.17
CA GLU A 143 -16.71 7.07 19.45
C GLU A 143 -16.12 6.18 20.56
N VAL A 144 -15.83 4.91 20.26
CA VAL A 144 -15.13 3.99 21.20
C VAL A 144 -13.78 4.57 21.61
N LYS A 145 -13.03 5.10 20.63
CA LYS A 145 -11.71 5.69 20.87
C LYS A 145 -11.78 6.92 21.76
N MET A 146 -12.71 7.83 21.50
CA MET A 146 -12.85 9.08 22.26
C MET A 146 -13.38 8.86 23.67
N THR A 147 -14.22 7.83 23.86
CA THR A 147 -14.85 7.54 25.16
C THR A 147 -13.92 6.73 26.07
N LEU A 148 -13.18 5.76 25.53
CA LEU A 148 -12.45 4.77 26.34
C LEU A 148 -10.94 4.95 26.33
N GLY A 149 -10.37 5.60 25.31
CA GLY A 149 -8.92 5.78 25.19
C GLY A 149 -8.10 4.47 25.08
N SER A 150 -8.76 3.33 24.88
CA SER A 150 -8.15 2.00 24.75
C SER A 150 -7.88 1.66 23.27
N LEU A 151 -7.18 0.55 22.98
CA LEU A 151 -6.99 0.05 21.61
C LEU A 151 -8.19 -0.75 21.07
N GLU A 152 -9.25 -0.93 21.87
CA GLU A 152 -10.41 -1.76 21.52
C GLU A 152 -11.25 -1.18 20.39
N TRP A 153 -11.07 0.10 20.03
CA TRP A 153 -11.69 0.67 18.83
C TRP A 153 -11.21 -0.03 17.54
N ALA A 154 -10.06 -0.69 17.55
CA ALA A 154 -9.56 -1.45 16.41
C ALA A 154 -10.18 -2.86 16.31
N THR A 155 -10.92 -3.30 17.33
CA THR A 155 -11.46 -4.65 17.44
C THR A 155 -12.60 -4.93 16.46
N PRO A 156 -13.64 -4.09 16.31
CA PRO A 156 -14.71 -4.31 15.32
C PRO A 156 -14.13 -4.15 13.92
N VAL A 157 -14.32 -5.08 13.00
CA VAL A 157 -13.90 -5.05 11.60
C VAL A 157 -15.08 -5.32 10.67
N LEU A 158 -15.07 -4.67 9.51
CA LEU A 158 -16.10 -4.81 8.48
C LEU A 158 -15.58 -5.68 7.34
N ILE A 159 -16.35 -6.68 6.95
CA ILE A 159 -16.13 -7.50 5.76
C ILE A 159 -17.34 -7.33 4.85
N LEU A 160 -17.09 -7.08 3.56
CA LEU A 160 -18.12 -6.88 2.54
C LEU A 160 -18.03 -7.98 1.47
N ALA A 161 -19.19 -8.40 0.96
CA ALA A 161 -19.28 -9.34 -0.17
C ALA A 161 -18.93 -8.69 -1.52
N SER A 162 -19.03 -7.37 -1.61
CA SER A 162 -18.73 -6.57 -2.79
C SER A 162 -18.16 -5.21 -2.39
N ASP A 163 -17.89 -4.37 -3.38
CA ASP A 163 -17.52 -2.96 -3.19
C ASP A 163 -18.71 -2.05 -2.81
N GLN A 164 -19.93 -2.60 -2.71
CA GLN A 164 -21.11 -1.83 -2.31
C GLN A 164 -21.14 -1.60 -0.79
N THR A 165 -20.93 -0.34 -0.39
CA THR A 165 -20.98 0.07 1.02
C THR A 165 -22.35 0.57 1.47
N ARG A 166 -23.27 0.84 0.53
CA ARG A 166 -24.67 1.13 0.82
C ARG A 166 -25.50 -0.14 0.73
N ILE A 167 -25.67 -0.79 1.88
CA ILE A 167 -26.47 -2.03 2.00
C ILE A 167 -27.94 -1.77 2.33
N PHE A 168 -28.28 -0.52 2.68
CA PHE A 168 -29.65 -0.04 2.88
C PHE A 168 -29.89 1.17 1.97
N SER A 169 -30.96 1.11 1.18
CA SER A 169 -31.49 2.25 0.45
C SER A 169 -32.65 2.83 1.24
N LEU A 170 -32.37 3.88 2.01
CA LEU A 170 -33.42 4.74 2.55
C LEU A 170 -33.80 5.70 1.41
N GLN A 171 -35.07 5.70 0.98
CA GLN A 171 -35.51 6.52 -0.14
C GLN A 171 -35.25 8.01 0.14
N ASP A 172 -34.48 8.65 -0.74
CA ASP A 172 -34.61 10.06 -1.13
C ASP A 172 -34.05 10.27 -2.56
N SER A 173 -34.66 11.21 -3.28
CA SER A 173 -34.68 11.38 -4.74
C SER A 173 -33.54 12.21 -5.37
N ASP A 174 -33.34 11.97 -6.67
CA ASP A 174 -32.84 12.85 -7.77
C ASP A 174 -31.40 12.80 -8.33
N ALA A 175 -31.31 13.19 -9.62
CA ALA A 175 -30.45 12.68 -10.71
C ALA A 175 -29.39 13.65 -11.32
N SER A 176 -28.52 13.19 -12.24
CA SER A 176 -28.29 13.74 -13.62
C SER A 176 -27.04 13.20 -14.38
N HIS A 177 -27.08 13.30 -15.72
CA HIS A 177 -26.22 12.69 -16.78
C HIS A 177 -25.22 13.68 -17.47
N PRO A 178 -24.24 13.20 -18.31
CA PRO A 178 -23.16 14.00 -18.95
C PRO A 178 -23.22 14.15 -20.51
N VAL A 179 -22.35 14.98 -21.13
CA VAL A 179 -22.12 15.09 -22.61
C VAL A 179 -20.65 15.50 -23.00
N PRO A 180 -20.03 14.99 -24.10
CA PRO A 180 -18.66 15.32 -24.56
C PRO A 180 -18.53 16.01 -25.96
N GLY A 181 -17.31 16.43 -26.37
CA GLY A 181 -16.96 16.98 -27.71
C GLY A 181 -15.45 16.88 -28.11
N PRO A 182 -15.04 17.10 -29.39
CA PRO A 182 -14.07 16.25 -30.12
C PRO A 182 -12.66 16.82 -30.44
N ARG A 183 -11.83 15.97 -31.11
CA ARG A 183 -10.37 16.02 -31.42
C ARG A 183 -9.97 16.76 -32.72
N GLU A 184 -8.71 17.21 -32.80
CA GLU A 184 -7.97 17.54 -34.05
C GLU A 184 -6.45 17.20 -33.96
N SER A 185 -5.79 17.12 -35.13
CA SER A 185 -4.63 16.31 -35.54
C SER A 185 -3.23 16.99 -35.65
N ASP A 186 -2.17 16.16 -35.81
CA ASP A 186 -0.70 16.39 -35.80
C ASP A 186 -0.03 17.12 -37.00
N PRO A 187 1.25 17.56 -36.83
CA PRO A 187 2.33 17.09 -37.72
C PRO A 187 3.74 16.81 -37.08
N SER A 188 4.38 15.74 -37.59
CA SER A 188 5.78 15.42 -38.00
C SER A 188 7.06 15.94 -37.26
N PRO A 189 8.22 15.23 -37.39
CA PRO A 189 9.19 15.06 -36.30
C PRO A 189 10.40 16.00 -36.39
N GLY A 190 10.51 16.87 -35.38
CA GLY A 190 11.78 17.38 -34.88
C GLY A 190 12.08 16.74 -33.53
N ARG A 191 13.28 16.93 -32.98
CA ARG A 191 13.59 16.52 -31.60
C ARG A 191 12.61 17.21 -30.64
N GLN A 192 11.58 16.49 -30.21
CA GLN A 192 10.43 17.09 -29.55
C GLN A 192 10.67 17.15 -28.03
N PRO A 193 10.47 18.33 -27.40
CA PRO A 193 10.37 18.38 -25.95
C PRO A 193 9.21 17.50 -25.48
N ALA A 194 9.32 16.87 -24.31
CA ALA A 194 8.17 16.17 -23.76
C ALA A 194 7.05 17.19 -23.61
N LYS A 195 5.91 16.94 -24.27
CA LYS A 195 4.76 17.82 -24.12
C LYS A 195 4.08 17.48 -22.80
N ARG A 196 3.90 18.49 -21.94
CA ARG A 196 3.03 18.36 -20.77
C ARG A 196 1.63 18.02 -21.28
N LEU A 197 1.14 16.84 -20.92
CA LEU A 197 -0.19 16.40 -21.32
C LEU A 197 -1.24 16.95 -20.38
N ARG A 198 -1.02 16.80 -19.07
CA ARG A 198 -2.05 17.06 -18.06
C ARG A 198 -1.44 17.28 -16.67
N LEU A 199 -1.93 18.29 -15.96
CA LEU A 199 -1.82 18.37 -14.51
C LEU A 199 -2.77 17.33 -13.91
N LEU A 200 -2.22 16.31 -13.25
CA LEU A 200 -3.00 15.20 -12.68
C LEU A 200 -3.59 15.58 -11.33
N ALA A 201 -2.77 16.16 -10.46
CA ALA A 201 -3.19 16.55 -9.11
C ALA A 201 -2.26 17.63 -8.52
N GLU A 202 -2.83 18.43 -7.64
CA GLU A 202 -2.09 19.28 -6.70
C GLU A 202 -2.36 18.75 -5.29
N VAL A 203 -1.38 18.00 -4.75
CA VAL A 203 -1.53 17.26 -3.50
C VAL A 203 -0.92 17.98 -2.29
N GLY A 204 -0.45 19.22 -2.48
CA GLY A 204 0.34 19.95 -1.51
C GLY A 204 1.76 19.40 -1.37
N PRO A 205 2.65 20.10 -0.62
CA PRO A 205 4.06 19.76 -0.55
C PRO A 205 4.29 18.28 -0.25
N CYS A 206 5.17 17.62 -1.01
CA CYS A 206 5.45 16.20 -0.84
C CYS A 206 6.95 15.92 -0.85
N SER A 207 7.36 14.93 -0.05
CA SER A 207 8.75 14.54 0.12
C SER A 207 9.17 13.49 -0.91
N HIS A 208 8.23 12.63 -1.31
CA HIS A 208 8.49 11.52 -2.23
C HIS A 208 7.25 11.10 -3.01
N VAL A 209 7.47 10.60 -4.23
CA VAL A 209 6.44 10.09 -5.13
C VAL A 209 6.91 8.76 -5.72
N ALA A 210 6.07 7.72 -5.65
CA ALA A 210 6.39 6.39 -6.16
C ALA A 210 5.23 5.80 -6.96
N LEU A 211 5.51 5.31 -8.17
CA LEU A 211 4.53 4.58 -8.98
C LEU A 211 4.55 3.10 -8.61
N GLY A 212 3.36 2.55 -8.43
CA GLY A 212 3.12 1.16 -8.10
C GLY A 212 2.38 0.44 -9.22
N PRO A 213 1.92 -0.79 -8.93
CA PRO A 213 1.15 -1.56 -9.89
C PRO A 213 -0.06 -0.79 -10.39
N SER A 214 -0.49 -1.05 -11.63
CA SER A 214 -1.71 -0.47 -12.19
C SER A 214 -1.66 1.04 -12.42
N ASN A 215 -0.47 1.61 -12.60
CA ASN A 215 -0.27 3.05 -12.71
C ASN A 215 -0.72 3.85 -11.47
N TRP A 216 -0.85 3.23 -10.30
CA TRP A 216 -1.19 3.97 -9.08
C TRP A 216 0.02 4.71 -8.54
N LEU A 217 -0.16 5.98 -8.23
CA LEU A 217 0.91 6.87 -7.77
C LEU A 217 0.67 7.26 -6.32
N ALA A 218 1.59 6.84 -5.45
CA ALA A 218 1.59 7.19 -4.03
C ALA A 218 2.45 8.43 -3.81
N THR A 219 1.97 9.35 -2.98
CA THR A 219 2.66 10.58 -2.60
C THR A 219 2.73 10.71 -1.10
N ALA A 220 3.94 10.92 -0.58
CA ALA A 220 4.20 11.22 0.82
C ALA A 220 4.04 12.74 1.05
N CYS A 221 2.86 13.17 1.49
CA CYS A 221 2.56 14.59 1.66
C CYS A 221 3.03 15.10 3.03
N ALA A 222 3.47 16.37 3.06
CA ALA A 222 4.02 17.02 4.24
C ALA A 222 3.00 17.20 5.37
N ASP A 223 1.70 17.08 5.05
CA ASP A 223 0.60 17.15 6.01
C ASP A 223 0.35 15.83 6.77
N GLY A 224 1.25 14.85 6.62
CA GLY A 224 1.17 13.54 7.26
C GLY A 224 0.42 12.51 6.43
N VAL A 225 -0.24 12.90 5.35
CA VAL A 225 -1.13 12.01 4.58
C VAL A 225 -0.39 11.36 3.43
N VAL A 226 -0.57 10.05 3.28
CA VAL A 226 -0.18 9.34 2.05
C VAL A 226 -1.38 9.36 1.12
N ARG A 227 -1.25 10.03 -0.03
CA ARG A 227 -2.31 10.08 -1.05
C ARG A 227 -1.94 9.14 -2.18
N VAL A 228 -2.92 8.39 -2.67
CA VAL A 228 -2.77 7.52 -3.84
C VAL A 228 -3.77 7.95 -4.89
N PHE A 229 -3.31 8.14 -6.11
CA PHE A 229 -4.16 8.46 -7.26
C PHE A 229 -3.77 7.63 -8.48
N ASP A 230 -4.66 7.58 -9.47
CA ASP A 230 -4.38 6.96 -10.75
C ASP A 230 -3.48 7.88 -11.59
N GLY A 231 -2.29 7.42 -11.94
CA GLY A 231 -1.32 8.17 -12.74
C GLY A 231 -1.76 8.43 -14.18
N THR A 232 -2.81 7.77 -14.66
CA THR A 232 -3.33 7.93 -16.02
C THR A 232 -4.25 9.16 -16.12
N ASP A 233 -5.17 9.30 -15.16
CA ASP A 233 -6.24 10.31 -15.18
C ASP A 233 -6.24 11.30 -14.02
N GLY A 234 -5.40 11.08 -13.00
CA GLY A 234 -5.23 11.93 -11.82
C GLY A 234 -6.28 11.72 -10.73
N ARG A 235 -7.18 10.75 -10.89
CA ARG A 235 -8.25 10.49 -9.92
C ARG A 235 -7.67 9.99 -8.60
N LEU A 236 -8.01 10.65 -7.50
CA LEU A 236 -7.70 10.19 -6.15
C LEU A 236 -8.35 8.82 -5.90
N VAL A 237 -7.53 7.80 -5.62
CA VAL A 237 -7.94 6.43 -5.30
C VAL A 237 -8.17 6.28 -3.80
N CYS A 238 -7.22 6.74 -2.99
CA CYS A 238 -7.35 6.70 -1.54
C CYS A 238 -6.43 7.70 -0.81
N GLN A 239 -6.74 7.90 0.47
CA GLN A 239 -5.92 8.65 1.40
C GLN A 239 -5.70 7.80 2.65
N CYS A 240 -4.45 7.73 3.08
CA CYS A 240 -3.99 6.96 4.22
C CYS A 240 -3.44 7.96 5.24
N MET A 241 -4.10 8.07 6.39
CA MET A 241 -3.84 9.11 7.38
C MET A 241 -3.41 8.46 8.71
N PRO A 242 -2.18 8.70 9.18
CA PRO A 242 -1.73 8.22 10.49
C PRO A 242 -2.36 9.03 11.63
N ILE A 243 -2.51 8.37 12.79
CA ILE A 243 -3.08 8.99 13.99
C ILE A 243 -2.14 10.09 14.53
N GLN A 244 -0.83 9.89 14.44
CA GLN A 244 0.15 10.95 14.62
C GLN A 244 0.50 11.50 13.24
N ARG A 245 0.26 12.79 13.00
CA ARG A 245 0.53 13.48 11.73
C ARG A 245 2.03 13.71 11.52
N GLU A 246 2.82 12.66 11.72
CA GLU A 246 4.24 12.69 11.42
C GLU A 246 4.45 12.62 9.92
N GLU A 247 5.39 13.43 9.45
CA GLU A 247 5.61 13.65 8.03
C GLU A 247 6.13 12.37 7.37
N PRO A 248 5.39 11.74 6.43
CA PRO A 248 5.95 10.68 5.62
C PRO A 248 7.08 11.27 4.76
N VAL A 249 8.26 10.69 4.87
CA VAL A 249 9.45 11.11 4.12
C VAL A 249 9.68 10.23 2.89
N ARG A 250 9.22 8.96 2.91
CA ARG A 250 9.32 8.04 1.77
C ARG A 250 8.11 7.12 1.69
N VAL A 251 7.83 6.65 0.48
CA VAL A 251 6.81 5.63 0.19
C VAL A 251 7.40 4.54 -0.71
N ALA A 252 6.98 3.30 -0.49
CA ALA A 252 7.29 2.17 -1.38
C ALA A 252 6.08 1.27 -1.56
N TRP A 253 5.95 0.72 -2.77
CA TRP A 253 4.84 -0.15 -3.12
C TRP A 253 5.15 -1.61 -2.82
N SER A 254 4.17 -2.30 -2.25
CA SER A 254 4.15 -3.76 -2.33
C SER A 254 3.89 -4.17 -3.78
N PRO A 255 4.47 -5.28 -4.25
CA PRO A 255 4.14 -5.82 -5.58
C PRO A 255 2.68 -6.27 -5.70
N TRP A 256 2.01 -6.54 -4.57
CA TRP A 256 0.58 -6.78 -4.55
C TRP A 256 -0.15 -5.43 -4.45
N ARG A 257 -1.12 -5.22 -5.35
CA ARG A 257 -1.83 -3.94 -5.58
C ARG A 257 -2.51 -3.30 -4.36
N ARG A 258 -2.49 -3.98 -3.22
CA ARG A 258 -3.28 -3.65 -2.05
C ARG A 258 -2.51 -2.82 -1.04
N ASN A 259 -1.17 -2.84 -1.04
CA ASN A 259 -0.40 -2.24 0.05
C ASN A 259 0.63 -1.18 -0.39
N VAL A 260 0.69 -0.08 0.36
CA VAL A 260 1.77 0.91 0.27
C VAL A 260 2.40 1.06 1.65
N ALA A 261 3.73 1.10 1.73
CA ALA A 261 4.44 1.45 2.95
C ALA A 261 4.84 2.92 2.92
N SER A 262 4.71 3.60 4.06
CA SER A 262 5.26 4.91 4.31
C SER A 262 6.24 4.86 5.47
N ARG A 263 7.37 5.54 5.30
CA ARG A 263 8.30 5.81 6.39
C ARG A 263 8.19 7.27 6.76
N HIS A 264 8.11 7.52 8.05
CA HIS A 264 7.89 8.83 8.65
C HIS A 264 9.19 9.39 9.23
N ARG A 265 9.23 10.70 9.45
CA ARG A 265 10.41 11.44 9.93
C ARG A 265 10.92 10.96 11.30
N ASP A 266 10.04 10.43 12.14
CA ASP A 266 10.35 9.82 13.43
C ASP A 266 10.91 8.39 13.32
N GLY A 267 11.06 7.86 12.09
CA GLY A 267 11.50 6.51 11.81
C GLY A 267 10.38 5.46 11.86
N THR A 268 9.14 5.85 12.17
CA THR A 268 7.98 4.95 12.14
C THR A 268 7.72 4.49 10.71
N VAL A 269 7.42 3.20 10.53
CA VAL A 269 7.02 2.67 9.22
C VAL A 269 5.62 2.10 9.31
N ILE A 270 4.76 2.53 8.40
CA ILE A 270 3.37 2.10 8.33
C ILE A 270 3.12 1.45 6.98
N VAL A 271 2.68 0.20 6.97
CA VAL A 271 2.13 -0.44 5.77
C VAL A 271 0.63 -0.28 5.79
N TRP A 272 0.10 0.36 4.76
CA TRP A 272 -1.31 0.64 4.57
C TRP A 272 -1.92 -0.38 3.63
N ASP A 273 -3.13 -0.83 3.93
CA ASP A 273 -4.00 -1.48 2.97
C ASP A 273 -4.87 -0.40 2.30
N LEU A 274 -4.77 -0.26 0.98
CA LEU A 274 -5.44 0.78 0.20
C LEU A 274 -6.96 0.54 0.08
N GLN A 275 -7.41 -0.71 0.23
CA GLN A 275 -8.81 -1.06 0.22
C GLN A 275 -9.48 -0.64 1.53
N THR A 276 -8.86 -0.97 2.67
CA THR A 276 -9.39 -0.61 3.99
C THR A 276 -9.00 0.80 4.42
N ARG A 277 -7.95 1.36 3.83
CA ARG A 277 -7.28 2.63 4.19
C ARG A 277 -6.73 2.62 5.62
N LEU A 278 -6.45 1.42 6.14
CA LEU A 278 -5.96 1.21 7.50
C LEU A 278 -4.51 0.71 7.49
N PRO A 279 -3.75 1.00 8.56
CA PRO A 279 -2.46 0.37 8.75
C PRO A 279 -2.63 -1.12 9.01
N VAL A 280 -2.04 -1.97 8.17
CA VAL A 280 -1.96 -3.42 8.38
C VAL A 280 -0.70 -3.82 9.13
N LEU A 281 0.33 -2.97 9.11
CA LEU A 281 1.55 -3.16 9.88
C LEU A 281 2.11 -1.80 10.31
N VAL A 282 2.49 -1.71 11.59
CA VAL A 282 3.23 -0.57 12.13
C VAL A 282 4.51 -1.10 12.74
N LEU A 283 5.64 -0.62 12.24
CA LEU A 283 6.96 -0.89 12.80
C LEU A 283 7.41 0.33 13.60
N GLY A 284 7.93 0.09 14.80
CA GLY A 284 8.37 1.14 15.70
C GLY A 284 9.49 2.01 15.11
N PRO A 285 9.79 3.14 15.77
CA PRO A 285 10.74 4.13 15.25
C PRO A 285 12.11 3.50 15.03
N GLY A 286 12.51 3.39 13.77
CA GLY A 286 13.78 2.84 13.36
C GLY A 286 14.68 3.93 12.80
N GLY A 287 15.59 4.48 13.60
CA GLY A 287 16.67 5.39 13.15
C GLY A 287 16.24 6.63 12.33
N GLU A 288 17.19 7.52 12.08
CA GLU A 288 16.95 8.76 11.30
C GLU A 288 17.05 8.56 9.78
N ASP A 289 17.27 7.33 9.30
CA ASP A 289 17.39 7.08 7.86
C ASP A 289 16.02 7.04 7.18
N ASP A 290 15.99 7.37 5.88
CA ASP A 290 14.73 7.56 5.16
C ASP A 290 14.30 6.36 4.30
N SER A 291 15.19 5.40 4.00
CA SER A 291 14.99 4.47 2.88
C SER A 291 14.20 3.20 3.27
N LEU A 292 13.27 2.79 2.42
CA LEU A 292 12.56 1.50 2.50
C LEU A 292 12.38 0.86 1.12
N ALA A 293 12.26 -0.47 1.05
CA ALA A 293 11.93 -1.19 -0.17
C ALA A 293 11.19 -2.51 0.10
N PHE A 294 10.24 -2.87 -0.77
CA PHE A 294 9.65 -4.20 -0.79
C PHE A 294 10.41 -5.13 -1.73
N SER A 295 10.43 -6.42 -1.40
CA SER A 295 10.81 -7.48 -2.33
C SER A 295 9.77 -7.64 -3.44
N SER A 296 10.20 -8.10 -4.61
CA SER A 296 9.32 -8.33 -5.77
C SER A 296 8.29 -9.45 -5.55
N ASP A 297 8.59 -10.39 -4.65
CA ASP A 297 7.68 -11.42 -4.15
C ASP A 297 6.75 -10.92 -3.03
N GLY A 298 6.94 -9.68 -2.54
CA GLY A 298 6.13 -9.01 -1.52
C GLY A 298 6.33 -9.52 -0.10
N ARG A 299 7.13 -10.56 0.11
CA ARG A 299 7.28 -11.23 1.41
C ARG A 299 8.12 -10.43 2.40
N TRP A 300 8.97 -9.52 1.91
CA TRP A 300 9.98 -8.85 2.70
C TRP A 300 9.91 -7.34 2.55
N LEU A 301 10.10 -6.64 3.66
CA LEU A 301 10.28 -5.20 3.73
C LEU A 301 11.66 -4.90 4.30
N ALA A 302 12.52 -4.22 3.54
CA ALA A 302 13.85 -3.82 3.97
C ALA A 302 13.88 -2.34 4.36
N LEU A 303 14.51 -2.03 5.49
CA LEU A 303 14.69 -0.71 6.05
C LEU A 303 16.18 -0.46 6.33
N THR A 304 16.68 0.72 5.98
CA THR A 304 17.98 1.20 6.48
C THR A 304 17.80 1.73 7.91
N VAL A 305 18.59 1.27 8.88
CA VAL A 305 18.51 1.73 10.28
C VAL A 305 19.92 1.85 10.85
N GLY A 306 20.40 3.08 11.01
CA GLY A 306 21.78 3.37 11.38
C GLY A 306 22.74 2.85 10.32
N ASP A 307 23.65 1.97 10.72
CA ASP A 307 24.63 1.34 9.82
C ASP A 307 24.23 -0.07 9.34
N ARG A 308 22.93 -0.42 9.48
CA ARG A 308 22.40 -1.76 9.22
C ARG A 308 21.19 -1.74 8.30
N VAL A 309 20.92 -2.88 7.69
CA VAL A 309 19.68 -3.14 6.94
C VAL A 309 18.84 -4.15 7.72
N GLN A 310 17.68 -3.72 8.19
CA GLN A 310 16.72 -4.60 8.85
C GLN A 310 15.70 -5.09 7.83
N VAL A 311 15.43 -6.41 7.84
CA VAL A 311 14.42 -7.02 6.96
C VAL A 311 13.31 -7.59 7.83
N TYR A 312 12.08 -7.21 7.50
CA TYR A 312 10.86 -7.62 8.15
C TYR A 312 10.05 -8.51 7.23
N ASP A 313 9.34 -9.48 7.80
CA ASP A 313 8.29 -10.19 7.08
C ASP A 313 6.99 -9.37 7.04
N VAL A 314 6.01 -9.84 6.28
CA VAL A 314 4.68 -9.20 6.15
C VAL A 314 3.88 -9.14 7.46
N ARG A 315 4.28 -9.89 8.50
CA ARG A 315 3.65 -9.87 9.84
C ARG A 315 4.35 -8.89 10.79
N GLY A 316 5.42 -8.25 10.34
CA GLY A 316 6.21 -7.32 11.15
C GLY A 316 7.30 -7.97 11.99
N ALA A 317 7.55 -9.27 11.83
CA ALA A 317 8.66 -9.90 12.52
C ALA A 317 9.97 -9.51 11.83
N ARG A 318 10.94 -8.99 12.61
CA ARG A 318 12.30 -8.75 12.10
C ARG A 318 13.01 -10.07 11.88
N VAL A 319 13.06 -10.51 10.62
CA VAL A 319 13.66 -11.79 10.21
C VAL A 319 15.16 -11.68 9.93
N ARG A 320 15.67 -10.49 9.61
CA ARG A 320 17.10 -10.25 9.38
C ARG A 320 17.54 -8.90 9.93
N ASP A 321 18.79 -8.85 10.33
CA ASP A 321 19.50 -7.64 10.72
C ASP A 321 20.92 -7.68 10.12
N LEU A 322 21.06 -7.13 8.92
CA LEU A 322 22.23 -7.29 8.06
C LEU A 322 23.24 -6.15 8.30
N PRO A 323 24.48 -6.46 8.73
CA PRO A 323 25.54 -5.46 8.78
C PRO A 323 25.93 -5.04 7.36
N VAL A 324 26.01 -3.74 7.10
CA VAL A 324 26.40 -3.22 5.77
C VAL A 324 27.93 -3.20 5.60
N TRP A 325 28.65 -2.94 6.69
CA TRP A 325 30.11 -2.98 6.74
C TRP A 325 30.59 -4.26 7.40
N SER A 326 31.70 -4.81 6.89
CA SER A 326 32.42 -5.87 7.60
C SER A 326 32.96 -5.36 8.94
N ARG A 327 33.28 -6.28 9.86
CA ARG A 327 33.84 -5.92 11.17
C ARG A 327 35.11 -5.06 11.05
N GLU A 328 35.95 -5.33 10.06
CA GLU A 328 37.18 -4.57 9.80
C GLU A 328 36.88 -3.16 9.29
N GLU A 329 35.94 -3.00 8.36
CA GLU A 329 35.50 -1.71 7.86
C GLU A 329 34.80 -0.89 8.97
N ALA A 330 34.00 -1.56 9.81
CA ALA A 330 33.30 -0.98 10.96
C ALA A 330 34.23 -0.58 12.12
N CYS A 331 35.54 -0.88 12.06
CA CYS A 331 36.51 -0.37 13.03
C CYS A 331 37.33 0.82 12.50
N ARG A 332 37.16 1.22 11.23
CA ARG A 332 37.90 2.35 10.65
C ARG A 332 37.39 3.69 11.18
N PRO A 333 38.23 4.50 11.85
CA PRO A 333 37.83 5.80 12.36
C PRO A 333 37.64 6.80 11.21
N GLY A 334 36.63 7.66 11.32
CA GLY A 334 36.38 8.76 10.39
C GLY A 334 35.65 8.41 9.08
N GLN A 335 35.25 7.14 8.86
CA GLN A 335 34.43 6.80 7.69
C GLN A 335 32.96 7.17 7.89
N PRO A 336 32.30 7.82 6.91
CA PRO A 336 30.87 8.08 6.96
C PRO A 336 30.09 6.76 6.88
N ARG A 337 29.19 6.54 7.85
CA ARG A 337 28.34 5.34 7.94
C ARG A 337 26.86 5.63 7.70
N THR A 338 26.59 6.58 6.84
CA THR A 338 25.22 6.88 6.41
C THR A 338 24.78 5.91 5.33
N LEU A 339 23.52 5.51 5.36
CA LEU A 339 22.91 4.68 4.33
C LEU A 339 22.02 5.55 3.44
N GLY A 340 22.11 5.30 2.13
CA GLY A 340 21.32 5.97 1.10
C GLY A 340 20.14 5.09 0.65
N PRO A 341 19.75 5.18 -0.63
CA PRO A 341 18.70 4.34 -1.20
C PRO A 341 18.97 2.84 -1.07
N ILE A 342 17.89 2.07 -0.95
CA ILE A 342 17.89 0.62 -0.82
C ILE A 342 16.97 -0.02 -1.86
N ALA A 343 17.30 -1.20 -2.35
CA ALA A 343 16.48 -1.99 -3.26
C ALA A 343 16.72 -3.48 -3.08
N PHE A 344 15.73 -4.32 -3.40
CA PHE A 344 15.98 -5.76 -3.57
C PHE A 344 16.57 -6.03 -4.95
N ALA A 345 17.57 -6.89 -5.01
CA ALA A 345 18.09 -7.38 -6.29
C ALA A 345 17.10 -8.37 -6.92
N PRO A 346 17.09 -8.53 -8.26
CA PRO A 346 16.23 -9.48 -8.96
C PRO A 346 16.25 -10.88 -8.33
N GLY A 347 15.06 -11.43 -8.10
CA GLY A 347 14.86 -12.73 -7.45
C GLY A 347 14.93 -12.70 -5.92
N ASP A 348 14.92 -11.52 -5.29
CA ASP A 348 14.70 -11.28 -3.85
C ASP A 348 15.67 -11.99 -2.87
N ARG A 349 16.82 -12.44 -3.36
CA ARG A 349 17.85 -13.11 -2.54
C ARG A 349 18.91 -12.17 -1.97
N HIS A 350 18.98 -10.94 -2.47
CA HIS A 350 19.98 -9.96 -2.08
C HIS A 350 19.36 -8.59 -1.94
N VAL A 351 19.99 -7.75 -1.12
CA VAL A 351 19.63 -6.34 -0.96
C VAL A 351 20.78 -5.49 -1.45
N VAL A 352 20.47 -4.46 -2.25
CA VAL A 352 21.42 -3.43 -2.67
C VAL A 352 21.20 -2.20 -1.82
N VAL A 353 22.29 -1.65 -1.29
CA VAL A 353 22.28 -0.43 -0.49
C VAL A 353 23.40 0.50 -0.94
N ALA A 354 23.06 1.77 -1.17
CA ALA A 354 24.03 2.83 -1.38
C ALA A 354 24.59 3.28 -0.03
N CYS A 355 25.90 3.48 0.07
CA CYS A 355 26.55 3.86 1.31
C CYS A 355 27.26 5.23 1.17
N GLY A 356 27.31 5.98 2.27
CA GLY A 356 27.96 7.30 2.33
C GLY A 356 29.47 7.28 2.06
N ASP A 357 30.10 6.10 2.07
CA ASP A 357 31.51 5.92 1.70
C ASP A 357 31.74 5.79 0.18
N GLY A 358 30.71 6.04 -0.64
CA GLY A 358 30.79 5.99 -2.10
C GLY A 358 30.68 4.59 -2.68
N LEU A 359 30.47 3.56 -1.86
CA LEU A 359 30.23 2.20 -2.36
C LEU A 359 28.73 1.90 -2.36
N VAL A 360 28.25 1.35 -3.47
CA VAL A 360 26.98 0.62 -3.48
C VAL A 360 27.31 -0.85 -3.23
N ARG A 361 26.62 -1.48 -2.28
CA ARG A 361 26.89 -2.86 -1.85
C ARG A 361 25.69 -3.75 -2.10
N GLN A 362 25.92 -4.95 -2.64
CA GLN A 362 24.94 -6.03 -2.67
C GLN A 362 25.23 -7.00 -1.53
N LEU A 363 24.26 -7.17 -0.64
CA LEU A 363 24.32 -8.03 0.54
C LEU A 363 23.47 -9.28 0.30
N ASN A 364 23.98 -10.44 0.66
CA ASN A 364 23.16 -11.65 0.75
C ASN A 364 22.34 -11.69 2.04
N VAL A 365 21.52 -12.73 2.19
CA VAL A 365 20.67 -12.91 3.38
C VAL A 365 21.44 -13.06 4.71
N GLN A 366 22.75 -13.29 4.67
CA GLN A 366 23.63 -13.32 5.85
C GLN A 366 24.37 -12.00 6.09
N GLY A 367 24.15 -10.97 5.26
CA GLY A 367 24.83 -9.68 5.36
C GLY A 367 26.25 -9.69 4.80
N ARG A 368 26.63 -10.73 4.05
CA ARG A 368 27.91 -10.76 3.35
C ARG A 368 27.79 -9.97 2.05
N VAL A 369 28.77 -9.10 1.81
CA VAL A 369 28.90 -8.37 0.55
C VAL A 369 29.25 -9.35 -0.58
N VAL A 370 28.39 -9.44 -1.58
CA VAL A 370 28.55 -10.27 -2.79
C VAL A 370 29.16 -9.45 -3.92
N THR A 371 28.66 -8.23 -4.13
CA THR A 371 29.10 -7.32 -5.19
C THR A 371 29.28 -5.90 -4.62
N ARG A 372 30.20 -5.13 -5.20
CA ARG A 372 30.46 -3.73 -4.85
C ARG A 372 30.55 -2.89 -6.12
N TRP A 373 29.90 -1.73 -6.14
CA TRP A 373 30.03 -0.75 -7.22
C TRP A 373 30.64 0.55 -6.67
N PRO A 374 31.89 0.87 -7.03
CA PRO A 374 32.59 2.04 -6.50
C PRO A 374 32.17 3.34 -7.20
N HIS A 375 31.96 4.39 -6.40
CA HIS A 375 31.63 5.73 -6.85
C HIS A 375 32.51 6.76 -6.11
N PRO A 376 32.86 7.89 -6.75
CA PRO A 376 33.70 8.92 -6.14
C PRO A 376 32.98 9.73 -5.06
N LEU A 377 31.66 9.79 -5.11
CA LEU A 377 30.79 10.50 -4.17
C LEU A 377 29.56 9.63 -3.85
N PRO A 378 28.80 9.95 -2.79
CA PRO A 378 27.61 9.19 -2.44
C PRO A 378 26.58 9.12 -3.59
N VAL A 379 25.89 7.98 -3.64
CA VAL A 379 24.80 7.71 -4.59
C VAL A 379 23.48 8.13 -3.96
N SER A 380 22.73 8.97 -4.66
CA SER A 380 21.44 9.52 -4.21
C SER A 380 20.23 8.76 -4.73
N SER A 381 20.39 8.02 -5.83
CA SER A 381 19.28 7.35 -6.51
C SER A 381 19.73 6.02 -7.11
N LEU A 382 18.86 5.02 -7.00
CA LEU A 382 19.00 3.70 -7.59
C LEU A 382 17.76 3.42 -8.44
N ALA A 383 17.97 2.88 -9.63
CA ALA A 383 16.92 2.26 -10.43
C ALA A 383 17.47 0.96 -11.01
N PHE A 384 16.62 -0.02 -11.28
CA PHE A 384 17.08 -1.32 -11.76
C PHE A 384 16.08 -2.01 -12.68
N THR A 385 16.61 -2.94 -13.46
CA THR A 385 15.88 -3.92 -14.28
C THR A 385 16.36 -5.33 -13.89
N ALA A 386 15.79 -6.37 -14.52
CA ALA A 386 16.26 -7.74 -14.33
C ALA A 386 17.75 -7.93 -14.68
N ASP A 387 18.29 -7.13 -15.61
CA ASP A 387 19.64 -7.26 -16.15
C ASP A 387 20.61 -6.13 -15.73
N ARG A 388 20.12 -4.99 -15.23
CA ARG A 388 20.96 -3.79 -15.00
C ARG A 388 20.64 -3.06 -13.71
N LEU A 389 21.66 -2.39 -13.18
CA LEU A 389 21.57 -1.41 -12.10
C LEU A 389 21.99 -0.04 -12.60
N ALA A 390 21.17 0.99 -12.39
CA ALA A 390 21.50 2.39 -12.61
C ALA A 390 21.77 3.08 -11.27
N THR A 391 22.85 3.86 -11.21
CA THR A 391 23.24 4.63 -10.03
C THR A 391 23.38 6.12 -10.38
N GLY A 392 22.71 6.97 -9.61
CA GLY A 392 22.80 8.42 -9.71
C GLY A 392 23.74 8.95 -8.64
N CYS A 393 24.89 9.48 -9.05
CA CYS A 393 25.93 9.89 -8.12
C CYS A 393 25.97 11.42 -7.95
N LEU A 394 26.40 11.89 -6.78
CA LEU A 394 26.64 13.31 -6.49
C LEU A 394 27.71 13.95 -7.38
N ASP A 395 28.49 13.15 -8.11
CA ASP A 395 29.43 13.65 -9.13
C ASP A 395 28.76 14.08 -10.45
N GLY A 396 27.42 14.01 -10.51
CA GLY A 396 26.64 14.40 -11.68
C GLY A 396 26.63 13.36 -12.79
N ARG A 397 27.17 12.15 -12.58
CA ARG A 397 27.13 11.07 -13.56
C ARG A 397 26.12 10.00 -13.14
N VAL A 398 25.34 9.57 -14.11
CA VAL A 398 24.55 8.34 -14.02
C VAL A 398 25.37 7.21 -14.62
N ARG A 399 25.48 6.10 -13.90
CA ARG A 399 26.24 4.91 -14.34
C ARG A 399 25.31 3.71 -14.43
N LEU A 400 25.50 2.91 -15.46
CA LEU A 400 24.85 1.63 -15.66
C LEU A 400 25.84 0.50 -15.42
N TRP A 401 25.38 -0.51 -14.71
CA TRP A 401 26.16 -1.65 -14.29
C TRP A 401 25.42 -2.95 -14.55
N SER A 402 26.18 -4.03 -14.74
CA SER A 402 25.65 -5.38 -14.55
C SER A 402 25.58 -5.72 -13.07
N TRP A 403 24.77 -6.72 -12.74
CA TRP A 403 24.63 -7.24 -11.38
C TRP A 403 25.92 -7.86 -10.82
N GLU A 404 26.88 -8.21 -11.68
CA GLU A 404 28.20 -8.71 -11.33
C GLU A 404 29.24 -7.60 -11.08
N GLY A 405 28.87 -6.33 -11.17
CA GLY A 405 29.80 -5.21 -10.95
C GLY A 405 30.42 -4.64 -12.22
N ARG A 406 30.09 -5.16 -13.41
CA ARG A 406 30.69 -4.68 -14.66
C ARG A 406 30.10 -3.33 -15.06
N PRO A 407 30.92 -2.29 -15.34
CA PRO A 407 30.41 -1.05 -15.91
C PRO A 407 29.92 -1.31 -17.35
N LEU A 408 28.70 -0.85 -17.64
CA LEU A 408 28.09 -0.98 -18.97
C LEU A 408 28.19 0.35 -19.72
N GLN A 409 27.64 1.41 -19.15
CA GLN A 409 27.55 2.75 -19.74
C GLN A 409 27.56 3.82 -18.65
N HIS A 410 27.86 5.07 -19.02
CA HIS A 410 27.73 6.21 -18.13
C HIS A 410 27.44 7.48 -18.91
N THR A 411 26.85 8.47 -18.26
CA THR A 411 26.64 9.81 -18.83
C THR A 411 27.88 10.68 -18.63
N ASP A 412 28.03 11.69 -19.49
CA ASP A 412 28.91 12.81 -19.19
C ASP A 412 28.50 13.45 -17.85
N PRO A 413 29.45 14.04 -17.10
CA PRO A 413 29.11 14.77 -15.89
C PRO A 413 28.12 15.90 -16.22
N ALA A 414 26.98 15.85 -15.55
CA ALA A 414 25.95 16.86 -15.62
C ALA A 414 25.65 17.36 -14.20
N ARG A 415 24.40 17.76 -13.95
CA ARG A 415 23.93 18.07 -12.61
C ARG A 415 23.65 16.78 -11.84
N HIS A 416 23.57 16.90 -10.52
CA HIS A 416 23.28 15.79 -9.64
C HIS A 416 21.97 15.10 -10.01
N ALA A 417 22.04 13.83 -10.42
CA ALA A 417 20.86 13.02 -10.70
C ALA A 417 20.17 12.63 -9.38
N SER A 418 19.05 13.26 -9.08
CA SER A 418 18.31 13.08 -7.83
C SER A 418 17.32 11.91 -7.89
N HIS A 419 16.79 11.62 -9.09
CA HIS A 419 15.84 10.53 -9.30
C HIS A 419 16.11 9.82 -10.62
N LEU A 420 15.94 8.49 -10.61
CA LEU A 420 16.10 7.61 -11.76
C LEU A 420 14.90 6.69 -11.86
N ALA A 421 14.43 6.39 -13.08
CA ALA A 421 13.46 5.33 -13.31
C ALA A 421 13.70 4.65 -14.65
N PHE A 422 13.61 3.32 -14.68
CA PHE A 422 13.53 2.58 -15.93
C PHE A 422 12.08 2.48 -16.40
N SER A 423 11.89 2.45 -17.71
CA SER A 423 10.65 1.96 -18.30
C SER A 423 10.61 0.43 -18.20
N ALA A 424 9.44 -0.12 -17.90
CA ALA A 424 9.24 -1.57 -17.80
C ALA A 424 9.13 -2.25 -19.18
N ASP A 425 8.69 -1.51 -20.20
CA ASP A 425 8.34 -2.00 -21.53
C ASP A 425 9.27 -1.49 -22.64
N LEU A 426 9.95 -0.36 -22.43
CA LEU A 426 10.83 0.27 -23.39
C LEU A 426 12.27 0.35 -22.86
N PRO A 427 13.28 0.36 -23.74
CA PRO A 427 14.69 0.51 -23.33
C PRO A 427 15.00 1.98 -22.99
N LEU A 428 14.26 2.55 -22.04
CA LEU A 428 14.36 3.96 -21.64
C LEU A 428 14.75 4.09 -20.16
N LEU A 429 15.55 5.11 -19.88
CA LEU A 429 15.90 5.58 -18.54
C LEU A 429 15.57 7.06 -18.42
N ALA A 430 14.72 7.42 -17.46
CA ALA A 430 14.46 8.80 -17.10
C ALA A 430 15.36 9.22 -15.93
N ILE A 431 15.91 10.42 -16.04
CA ILE A 431 16.87 11.01 -15.10
C ILE A 431 16.34 12.40 -14.76
N ALA A 432 16.08 12.67 -13.49
CA ALA A 432 15.82 14.03 -13.01
C ALA A 432 16.98 14.54 -12.17
N ASP A 433 17.31 15.82 -12.32
CA ASP A 433 18.27 16.51 -11.46
C ASP A 433 17.59 17.36 -10.37
N ASP A 434 18.38 17.87 -9.43
CA ASP A 434 17.88 18.70 -8.33
C ASP A 434 17.22 20.02 -8.75
N ASP A 435 17.48 20.50 -9.96
CA ASP A 435 16.92 21.74 -10.50
C ASP A 435 15.63 21.50 -11.27
N GLY A 436 15.17 20.25 -11.35
CA GLY A 436 13.94 19.87 -12.05
C GLY A 436 14.12 19.58 -13.53
N ASN A 437 15.35 19.52 -14.06
CA ASN A 437 15.55 19.07 -15.44
C ASN A 437 15.38 17.55 -15.49
N VAL A 438 14.54 17.09 -16.42
CA VAL A 438 14.27 15.68 -16.65
C VAL A 438 14.72 15.32 -18.05
N VAL A 439 15.61 14.34 -18.16
CA VAL A 439 16.09 13.80 -19.43
C VAL A 439 15.71 12.33 -19.52
N VAL A 440 15.08 11.97 -20.63
CA VAL A 440 14.85 10.57 -21.00
C VAL A 440 15.94 10.15 -21.98
N ARG A 441 16.58 9.02 -21.71
CA ARG A 441 17.65 8.45 -22.51
C ARG A 441 17.26 7.09 -23.04
N ASP A 442 17.57 6.85 -24.30
CA ASP A 442 17.53 5.53 -24.93
C ASP A 442 18.74 4.71 -24.48
N LEU A 443 18.50 3.48 -24.04
CA LEU A 443 19.52 2.54 -23.58
C LEU A 443 20.19 1.79 -24.74
N VAL A 444 19.58 1.73 -25.92
CA VAL A 444 20.14 1.07 -27.10
C VAL A 444 21.19 1.98 -27.74
N GLY A 445 20.80 3.18 -28.15
CA GLY A 445 21.68 4.17 -28.77
C GLY A 445 22.47 5.04 -27.77
N TRP A 446 22.17 4.94 -26.47
CA TRP A 446 22.74 5.79 -25.41
C TRP A 446 22.60 7.30 -25.65
N ASN A 447 21.53 7.72 -26.31
CA ASN A 447 21.26 9.12 -26.65
C ASN A 447 20.11 9.68 -25.83
N ALA A 448 20.16 10.98 -25.53
CA ALA A 448 19.03 11.69 -24.94
C ALA A 448 17.92 11.87 -25.98
N THR A 449 16.78 11.23 -25.75
CA THR A 449 15.60 11.26 -26.63
C THR A 449 14.72 12.47 -26.34
N THR A 450 14.58 12.84 -25.06
CA THR A 450 13.68 13.90 -24.63
C THR A 450 14.24 14.64 -23.44
N ALA A 451 13.99 15.94 -23.38
CA ALA A 451 14.27 16.77 -22.21
C ALA A 451 13.03 17.61 -21.86
N THR A 452 12.78 17.78 -20.57
CA THR A 452 11.77 18.68 -20.02
C THR A 452 12.26 19.30 -18.71
N SER A 453 11.55 20.30 -18.21
CA SER A 453 11.84 20.98 -16.95
C SER A 453 10.58 21.06 -16.12
N LEU A 454 10.69 20.63 -14.85
CA LEU A 454 9.64 20.72 -13.87
C LEU A 454 9.61 22.12 -13.25
N ALA A 455 8.43 22.58 -12.85
CA ALA A 455 8.26 23.88 -12.19
C ALA A 455 8.86 23.96 -10.77
N GLY A 456 9.54 22.91 -10.32
CA GLY A 456 10.18 22.83 -9.01
C GLY A 456 11.01 21.58 -8.86
N ARG A 457 11.63 21.43 -7.69
CA ARG A 457 12.49 20.27 -7.37
C ARG A 457 11.71 18.96 -7.49
N PRO A 458 12.27 17.90 -8.09
CA PRO A 458 11.60 16.62 -8.19
C PRO A 458 11.43 15.98 -6.81
N ALA A 459 10.28 15.35 -6.62
CA ALA A 459 9.98 14.44 -5.51
C ALA A 459 9.85 12.98 -5.99
N GLY A 460 9.75 12.75 -7.30
CA GLY A 460 9.76 11.42 -7.90
C GLY A 460 9.40 11.46 -9.38
N LEU A 461 9.74 10.40 -10.09
CA LEU A 461 9.40 10.21 -11.50
C LEU A 461 9.22 8.73 -11.81
N ALA A 462 8.33 8.41 -12.75
CA ALA A 462 8.09 7.03 -13.17
C ALA A 462 7.44 6.97 -14.56
N PHE A 463 7.72 5.89 -15.30
CA PHE A 463 7.02 5.60 -16.55
C PHE A 463 5.70 4.90 -16.25
N LEU A 464 4.63 5.32 -16.92
CA LEU A 464 3.37 4.57 -16.89
C LEU A 464 3.46 3.34 -17.79
N ASP A 465 2.77 2.27 -17.40
CA ASP A 465 2.68 1.03 -18.17
C ASP A 465 2.17 1.29 -19.60
N CYS A 466 2.62 0.47 -20.55
CA CYS A 466 2.18 0.37 -21.96
C CYS A 466 2.17 1.68 -22.77
N ARG A 467 3.35 2.12 -23.25
CA ARG A 467 3.58 3.36 -24.04
C ARG A 467 3.02 4.63 -23.38
N GLY A 468 2.79 4.58 -22.07
CA GLY A 468 1.92 5.46 -21.32
C GLY A 468 2.50 6.82 -20.93
N GLY A 469 3.67 7.24 -21.40
CA GLY A 469 4.26 8.52 -21.00
C GLY A 469 4.92 8.50 -19.62
N LEU A 470 5.40 9.66 -19.18
CA LEU A 470 6.12 9.84 -17.91
C LEU A 470 5.24 10.60 -16.93
N VAL A 471 5.19 10.16 -15.68
CA VAL A 471 4.62 10.93 -14.58
C VAL A 471 5.71 11.47 -13.69
N THR A 472 5.58 12.75 -13.31
CA THR A 472 6.55 13.46 -12.49
C THR A 472 5.84 14.13 -11.33
N GLY A 473 6.41 14.04 -10.13
CA GLY A 473 5.98 14.79 -8.96
C GLY A 473 7.06 15.77 -8.54
N THR A 474 6.65 16.97 -8.14
CA THR A 474 7.56 17.98 -7.55
C THR A 474 7.35 18.08 -6.04
N ARG A 475 8.35 18.59 -5.31
CA ARG A 475 8.24 18.82 -3.85
C ARG A 475 7.16 19.83 -3.46
N ALA A 476 6.70 20.64 -4.40
CA ALA A 476 5.56 21.54 -4.21
C ALA A 476 4.20 20.81 -4.24
N GLY A 477 4.18 19.51 -4.58
CA GLY A 477 2.94 18.73 -4.70
C GLY A 477 2.31 18.72 -6.06
N VAL A 478 2.99 19.26 -7.08
CA VAL A 478 2.49 19.27 -8.46
C VAL A 478 2.82 17.95 -9.11
N VAL A 479 1.79 17.19 -9.51
CA VAL A 479 1.95 15.93 -10.25
C VAL A 479 1.44 16.09 -11.67
N GLU A 480 2.32 15.81 -12.63
CA GLU A 480 2.07 16.03 -14.05
C GLU A 480 2.32 14.76 -14.85
N ARG A 481 1.51 14.59 -15.90
CA ARG A 481 1.72 13.58 -16.94
C ARG A 481 2.32 14.23 -18.17
N TRP A 482 3.31 13.57 -18.74
CA TRP A 482 4.03 13.98 -19.94
C TRP A 482 3.90 12.91 -21.02
N SER A 483 3.68 13.33 -22.25
CA SER A 483 3.81 12.42 -23.40
C SER A 483 5.28 12.32 -23.74
N LEU A 484 5.72 11.09 -23.94
CA LEU A 484 6.98 10.84 -24.61
C LEU A 484 6.72 10.82 -26.12
N PRO A 485 7.67 11.30 -26.94
CA PRO A 485 7.57 11.14 -28.39
C PRO A 485 7.35 9.66 -28.74
N GLU A 486 6.60 9.37 -29.82
CA GLU A 486 6.39 7.99 -30.27
C GLU A 486 7.73 7.29 -30.47
N TRP A 487 8.00 6.31 -29.61
CA TRP A 487 9.17 5.45 -29.75
C TRP A 487 8.87 4.42 -30.84
N THR A 488 9.38 4.68 -32.04
CA THR A 488 9.56 3.64 -33.05
C THR A 488 10.90 2.99 -32.78
N ALA A 489 10.90 1.71 -32.44
CA ALA A 489 12.11 0.92 -32.54
C ALA A 489 12.61 1.11 -33.97
N ALA A 490 13.77 1.72 -34.15
CA ALA A 490 14.40 1.73 -35.46
C ALA A 490 14.47 0.26 -35.89
N GLU A 491 13.76 -0.09 -36.96
CA GLU A 491 13.83 -1.41 -37.57
C GLU A 491 15.30 -1.66 -37.88
N GLY A 492 15.94 -2.46 -37.03
CA GLY A 492 17.30 -2.91 -37.23
C GLY A 492 17.30 -3.71 -38.53
N SER A 493 17.93 -3.11 -39.55
CA SER A 493 18.33 -3.73 -40.79
C SER A 493 18.92 -5.12 -40.53
N ALA A 494 18.13 -6.15 -40.80
CA ALA A 494 18.66 -7.47 -41.11
C ALA A 494 19.14 -7.42 -42.56
N SER A 495 20.43 -7.22 -42.74
CA SER A 495 21.15 -7.58 -43.97
C SER A 495 22.52 -8.12 -43.61
#